data_AF-A0A089LB30-F1
#
_entry.id   AF-A0A089LB30-F1
#
_cell.length_a   1.000
_cell.length_b   1.000
_cell.length_c   1.000
_cell.angle_alpha   90.00
_cell.angle_beta   90.00
_cell.angle_gamma   90.00
#
_symmetry.space_group_name_H-M   'P 1'
#
loop_
_entity.id
_entity.type
_entity.pdbx_description
1 polymer ?
#
loop_
_entity_poly.entity_id
_entity_poly.type
_entity_poly.pdbx_seq_one_letter_code
_entity_poly.pdbx_strand_id
1 'polypeptide(L)'
;MLKFTGYTRDFVRRMIVVLILLALWAGAVPRVSAASEWDSALDEIHNLYSAYTELQVVLKSEIQRNQELRKQNNASLTAVNAKLQFTDAAQLAKLRTAAEAMQKKHAPVLEQYTSLGKQAAAARKANNLKSATLLEIKRNKLKADAAAARAEVKITTSALAEAKALTAARNKPAKDALAPIANLKKQITAQNKLFSAMQAERSEADKRYKAAVKAGDATKAAAAMKLSYSKMGEIRTMSGRMYSWEQQISTALRSAELKLPK
;
A
#
# COMPACT_ATOMS: atom_id res chain seq x y z
N MET A 1 -18.02 -78.63 61.45
CA MET A 1 -19.28 -78.45 60.66
C MET A 1 -19.84 -77.06 60.98
N LEU A 2 -19.47 -76.02 60.22
CA LEU A 2 -20.05 -74.68 60.35
C LEU A 2 -21.25 -74.57 59.39
N LYS A 3 -22.45 -74.29 59.92
CA LYS A 3 -23.64 -73.96 59.13
C LYS A 3 -23.70 -72.45 58.91
N PHE A 4 -23.37 -72.02 57.70
CA PHE A 4 -23.46 -70.64 57.22
C PHE A 4 -24.61 -70.54 56.21
N THR A 5 -25.86 -70.47 56.66
CA THR A 5 -27.00 -70.27 55.74
C THR A 5 -28.15 -69.60 56.47
N GLY A 6 -28.33 -68.30 56.23
CA GLY A 6 -29.51 -67.59 56.73
C GLY A 6 -29.56 -66.10 56.41
N TYR A 7 -28.42 -65.44 56.21
CA TYR A 7 -28.37 -63.97 56.13
C TYR A 7 -28.39 -63.39 54.70
N THR A 8 -28.30 -64.22 53.67
CA THR A 8 -28.05 -63.77 52.29
C THR A 8 -29.34 -63.49 51.49
N ARG A 9 -30.48 -64.07 51.85
CA ARG A 9 -31.69 -63.98 51.03
C ARG A 9 -32.45 -62.67 51.18
N ASP A 10 -32.54 -62.13 52.39
CA ASP A 10 -33.23 -60.84 52.63
C ASP A 10 -32.38 -59.63 52.22
N PHE A 11 -31.06 -59.73 52.31
CA PHE A 11 -30.14 -58.70 51.83
C PHE A 11 -30.20 -58.55 50.31
N VAL A 12 -30.22 -59.67 49.57
CA VAL A 12 -30.35 -59.67 48.11
C VAL A 12 -31.71 -59.13 47.68
N ARG A 13 -32.80 -59.47 48.37
CA ARG A 13 -34.14 -58.95 48.06
C ARG A 13 -34.24 -57.44 48.27
N ARG A 14 -33.62 -56.90 49.33
CA ARG A 14 -33.58 -55.45 49.59
C ARG A 14 -32.69 -54.71 48.58
N MET A 15 -31.54 -55.27 48.19
CA MET A 15 -30.67 -54.71 47.14
C MET A 15 -31.34 -54.66 45.77
N ILE A 16 -32.12 -55.69 45.40
CA ILE A 16 -32.87 -55.71 44.14
C ILE A 16 -33.95 -54.62 44.12
N VAL A 17 -34.68 -54.42 45.22
CA VAL A 17 -35.69 -53.36 45.32
C VAL A 17 -35.06 -51.96 45.24
N VAL A 18 -33.91 -51.75 45.88
CA VAL A 18 -33.16 -50.48 45.80
C VAL A 18 -32.63 -50.23 44.39
N LEU A 19 -32.12 -51.25 43.69
CA LEU A 19 -31.65 -51.13 42.30
C LEU A 19 -32.79 -50.87 41.31
N ILE A 20 -33.97 -51.47 41.51
CA ILE A 20 -35.16 -51.19 40.69
C ILE A 20 -35.68 -49.77 40.94
N LEU A 21 -35.67 -49.30 42.18
CA LEU A 21 -36.05 -47.91 42.52
C LEU A 21 -35.05 -46.88 41.96
N LEU A 22 -33.74 -47.18 41.98
CA LEU A 22 -32.70 -46.35 41.35
C LEU A 22 -32.81 -46.34 39.81
N ALA A 23 -33.14 -47.48 39.19
CA ALA A 23 -33.37 -47.56 37.74
C ALA A 23 -34.64 -46.82 37.29
N LEU A 24 -35.69 -46.80 38.13
CA LEU A 24 -36.91 -46.03 37.88
C LEU A 24 -36.69 -44.51 38.04
N TRP A 25 -35.73 -44.08 38.85
CA TRP A 25 -35.39 -42.66 39.01
C TRP A 25 -34.48 -42.10 37.91
N ALA A 26 -33.70 -42.96 37.25
CA ALA A 26 -32.85 -42.57 36.11
C ALA A 26 -33.61 -42.40 34.77
N GLY A 27 -34.91 -42.73 34.73
CA GLY A 27 -35.74 -42.69 33.52
C GLY A 27 -36.37 -41.33 33.17
N ALA A 28 -36.23 -40.31 34.02
CA ALA A 28 -36.89 -39.01 33.85
C ALA A 28 -35.92 -37.88 33.48
N VAL A 29 -34.95 -38.14 32.61
CA VAL A 29 -34.22 -37.06 31.92
C VAL A 29 -34.96 -36.76 30.62
N PRO A 30 -35.55 -35.56 30.43
CA PRO A 30 -36.24 -35.25 29.19
C PRO A 30 -35.24 -35.24 28.02
N ARG A 31 -35.29 -36.27 27.17
CA ARG A 31 -34.53 -36.36 25.90
C ARG A 31 -35.14 -35.50 24.77
N VAL A 32 -35.81 -34.40 25.11
CA VAL A 32 -36.65 -33.63 24.17
C VAL A 32 -35.95 -32.39 23.59
N SER A 33 -34.81 -31.93 24.13
CA SER A 33 -34.13 -30.71 23.62
C SER A 33 -33.24 -30.94 22.37
N ALA A 34 -32.62 -32.12 22.25
CA ALA A 34 -31.58 -32.33 21.24
C ALA A 34 -32.12 -32.47 19.80
N ALA A 35 -33.34 -32.98 19.62
CA ALA A 35 -33.93 -33.16 18.29
C ALA A 35 -34.37 -31.81 17.68
N SER A 36 -35.05 -30.96 18.46
CA SER A 36 -35.48 -29.63 18.01
C SER A 36 -34.32 -28.68 17.73
N GLU A 37 -33.23 -28.78 18.51
CA GLU A 37 -32.01 -27.99 18.27
C GLU A 37 -31.28 -28.42 17.00
N TRP A 38 -31.31 -29.72 16.69
CA TRP A 38 -30.66 -30.26 15.49
C TRP A 38 -31.40 -29.87 14.21
N ASP A 39 -32.73 -29.99 14.20
CA ASP A 39 -33.56 -29.56 13.06
C ASP A 39 -33.42 -28.04 12.84
N SER A 40 -33.46 -27.24 13.91
CA SER A 40 -33.24 -25.79 13.82
C SER A 40 -31.84 -25.43 13.30
N ALA A 41 -30.80 -26.19 13.67
CA ALA A 41 -29.44 -25.96 13.19
C ALA A 41 -29.31 -26.28 11.69
N LEU A 42 -30.02 -27.30 11.19
CA LEU A 42 -30.06 -27.62 9.77
C LEU A 42 -30.75 -26.52 8.94
N ASP A 43 -31.87 -25.99 9.42
CA ASP A 43 -32.54 -24.86 8.76
C ASP A 43 -31.65 -23.61 8.74
N GLU A 44 -30.92 -23.34 9.84
CA GLU A 44 -29.94 -22.24 9.87
C GLU A 44 -28.81 -22.46 8.86
N ILE A 45 -28.26 -23.68 8.75
CA ILE A 45 -27.24 -24.03 7.75
C ILE A 45 -27.77 -23.82 6.33
N HIS A 46 -28.99 -24.27 6.03
CA HIS A 46 -29.58 -24.14 4.70
C HIS A 46 -29.73 -22.66 4.29
N ASN A 47 -30.29 -21.84 5.18
CA ASN A 47 -30.46 -20.41 4.96
C ASN A 47 -29.11 -19.68 4.83
N LEU A 48 -28.16 -20.00 5.70
CA LEU A 48 -26.81 -19.43 5.64
C LEU A 48 -26.08 -19.85 4.37
N TYR A 49 -26.30 -21.06 3.85
CA TYR A 49 -25.63 -21.54 2.64
C TYR A 49 -26.02 -20.75 1.41
N SER A 50 -27.32 -20.54 1.22
CA SER A 50 -27.83 -19.74 0.11
C SER A 50 -27.27 -18.31 0.18
N ALA A 51 -27.41 -17.63 1.33
CA ALA A 51 -26.86 -16.28 1.53
C ALA A 51 -25.33 -16.22 1.37
N TYR A 52 -24.60 -17.25 1.82
CA TYR A 52 -23.15 -17.33 1.73
C TYR A 52 -22.68 -17.46 0.29
N THR A 53 -23.31 -18.32 -0.50
CA THR A 53 -22.96 -18.54 -1.91
C THR A 53 -23.24 -17.31 -2.77
N GLU A 54 -24.37 -16.64 -2.56
CA GLU A 54 -24.68 -15.35 -3.19
C GLU A 54 -23.62 -14.29 -2.85
N LEU A 55 -23.31 -14.13 -1.56
CA LEU A 55 -22.31 -13.17 -1.09
C LEU A 55 -20.92 -13.49 -1.67
N GLN A 56 -20.56 -14.77 -1.79
CA GLN A 56 -19.30 -15.20 -2.39
C GLN A 56 -19.20 -14.80 -3.87
N VAL A 57 -20.27 -14.94 -4.64
CA VAL A 57 -20.31 -14.53 -6.06
C VAL A 57 -20.14 -13.01 -6.19
N VAL A 58 -20.87 -12.24 -5.38
CA VAL A 58 -20.78 -10.78 -5.36
C VAL A 58 -19.37 -10.33 -4.96
N LEU A 59 -18.83 -10.90 -3.88
CA LEU A 59 -17.49 -10.53 -3.41
C LEU A 59 -16.41 -10.83 -4.46
N LYS A 60 -16.50 -11.98 -5.14
CA LYS A 60 -15.55 -12.34 -6.20
C LYS A 60 -15.57 -11.32 -7.35
N SER A 61 -16.76 -10.92 -7.80
CA SER A 61 -16.90 -9.94 -8.88
C SER A 61 -16.42 -8.54 -8.45
N GLU A 62 -16.72 -8.10 -7.23
CA GLU A 62 -16.24 -6.84 -6.66
C GLU A 62 -14.70 -6.80 -6.55
N ILE A 63 -14.08 -7.89 -6.09
CA ILE A 63 -12.61 -8.02 -6.03
C ILE A 63 -12.00 -7.93 -7.42
N GLN A 64 -12.57 -8.64 -8.41
CA GLN A 64 -12.09 -8.59 -9.80
C GLN A 64 -12.18 -7.17 -10.38
N ARG A 65 -13.32 -6.49 -10.16
CA ARG A 65 -13.51 -5.11 -10.59
C ARG A 65 -12.50 -4.15 -9.95
N ASN A 66 -12.22 -4.34 -8.66
CA ASN A 66 -11.21 -3.55 -7.95
C ASN A 66 -9.80 -3.77 -8.53
N GLN A 67 -9.43 -5.03 -8.78
CA GLN A 67 -8.13 -5.35 -9.39
C GLN A 67 -7.98 -4.73 -10.78
N GLU A 68 -9.03 -4.77 -11.60
CA GLU A 68 -9.02 -4.15 -12.92
C GLU A 68 -8.86 -2.64 -12.84
N LEU A 69 -9.63 -1.98 -11.97
CA LEU A 69 -9.50 -0.54 -11.73
C LEU A 69 -8.09 -0.15 -11.27
N ARG A 70 -7.49 -0.95 -10.38
CA ARG A 70 -6.11 -0.75 -9.92
C ARG A 70 -5.10 -0.85 -11.06
N LYS A 71 -5.26 -1.82 -11.96
CA LYS A 71 -4.39 -1.97 -13.14
C LYS A 71 -4.48 -0.72 -14.03
N GLN A 72 -5.70 -0.28 -14.33
CA GLN A 72 -5.95 0.93 -15.12
C GLN A 72 -5.34 2.17 -14.45
N ASN A 73 -5.57 2.36 -13.15
CA ASN A 73 -5.01 3.46 -12.38
C ASN A 73 -3.47 3.48 -12.41
N ASN A 74 -2.81 2.33 -12.29
CA ASN A 74 -1.36 2.26 -12.36
C ASN A 74 -0.83 2.55 -13.77
N ALA A 75 -1.51 2.08 -14.82
CA ALA A 75 -1.15 2.42 -16.19
C ALA A 75 -1.30 3.92 -16.46
N SER A 76 -2.43 4.51 -16.08
CA SER A 76 -2.67 5.96 -16.20
C SER A 76 -1.67 6.79 -15.40
N LEU A 77 -1.33 6.39 -14.17
CA LEU A 77 -0.32 7.08 -13.37
C LEU A 77 1.05 7.08 -14.06
N THR A 78 1.47 5.93 -14.61
CA THR A 78 2.71 5.82 -15.37
C THR A 78 2.69 6.74 -16.60
N ALA A 79 1.57 6.76 -17.34
CA ALA A 79 1.41 7.61 -18.51
C ALA A 79 1.48 9.12 -18.17
N VAL A 80 0.80 9.55 -17.10
CA VAL A 80 0.84 10.95 -16.64
C VAL A 80 2.25 11.34 -16.20
N ASN A 81 2.93 10.48 -15.44
CA ASN A 81 4.31 10.74 -15.01
C ASN A 81 5.27 10.83 -16.19
N ALA A 82 5.11 9.98 -17.21
CA ALA A 82 5.89 10.07 -18.44
C ALA A 82 5.66 11.42 -19.14
N LYS A 83 4.40 11.85 -19.33
CA LYS A 83 4.08 13.14 -19.93
C LYS A 83 4.72 14.32 -19.17
N LEU A 84 4.70 14.30 -17.84
CA LEU A 84 5.37 15.30 -17.00
C LEU A 84 6.89 15.32 -17.13
N GLN A 85 7.51 14.15 -17.33
CA GLN A 85 8.96 14.03 -17.52
C GLN A 85 9.40 14.56 -18.88
N PHE A 86 8.57 14.38 -19.91
CA PHE A 86 8.87 14.85 -21.26
C PHE A 86 8.55 16.34 -21.50
N THR A 87 7.83 16.99 -20.58
CA THR A 87 7.56 18.44 -20.67
C THR A 87 8.86 19.22 -20.81
N ASP A 88 9.00 19.95 -21.92
CA ASP A 88 10.15 20.79 -22.27
C ASP A 88 11.51 20.05 -22.27
N ALA A 89 11.54 18.71 -22.25
CA ALA A 89 12.76 17.93 -22.09
C ALA A 89 13.81 18.22 -23.17
N ALA A 90 13.37 18.35 -24.43
CA ALA A 90 14.25 18.67 -25.55
C ALA A 90 14.84 20.10 -25.44
N GLN A 91 14.04 21.08 -25.01
CA GLN A 91 14.51 22.45 -24.82
C GLN A 91 15.48 22.55 -23.64
N LEU A 92 15.16 21.92 -22.52
CA LEU A 92 16.04 21.86 -21.36
C LEU A 92 17.36 21.15 -21.68
N ALA A 93 17.33 20.08 -22.49
CA ALA A 93 18.53 19.41 -22.98
C ALA A 93 19.39 20.34 -23.85
N LYS A 94 18.78 21.06 -24.80
CA LYS A 94 19.49 22.04 -25.63
C LYS A 94 20.14 23.16 -24.80
N LEU A 95 19.39 23.76 -23.88
CA LEU A 95 19.90 24.81 -22.99
C LEU A 95 21.02 24.31 -22.08
N ARG A 96 20.91 23.06 -21.60
CA ARG A 96 21.96 22.41 -20.80
C ARG A 96 23.25 22.26 -21.61
N THR A 97 23.16 21.69 -22.81
CA THR A 97 24.32 21.53 -23.69
C THR A 97 24.94 22.88 -24.04
N ALA A 98 24.13 23.91 -24.29
CA ALA A 98 24.62 25.25 -24.58
C ALA A 98 25.37 25.87 -23.38
N ALA A 99 24.82 25.75 -22.16
CA ALA A 99 25.47 26.22 -20.95
C ALA A 99 26.79 25.49 -20.68
N GLU A 100 26.82 24.15 -20.82
CA GLU A 100 28.03 23.34 -20.65
C GLU A 100 29.10 23.69 -21.71
N ALA A 101 28.69 23.90 -22.96
CA ALA A 101 29.60 24.31 -24.04
C ALA A 101 30.19 25.70 -23.80
N MET A 102 29.38 26.68 -23.37
CA MET A 102 29.87 28.02 -23.02
C MET A 102 30.81 28.00 -21.82
N GLN A 103 30.52 27.20 -20.80
CA GLN A 103 31.39 27.05 -19.64
C GLN A 103 32.74 26.45 -20.05
N LYS A 104 32.75 25.41 -20.90
CA LYS A 104 34.00 24.81 -21.42
C LYS A 104 34.79 25.78 -22.30
N LYS A 105 34.11 26.50 -23.20
CA LYS A 105 34.73 27.50 -24.10
C LYS A 105 35.48 28.57 -23.31
N HIS A 106 34.88 29.03 -22.21
CA HIS A 106 35.42 30.13 -21.40
C HIS A 106 36.27 29.70 -20.21
N ALA A 107 36.36 28.40 -19.90
CA ALA A 107 37.16 27.90 -18.78
C ALA A 107 38.63 28.36 -18.84
N PRO A 108 39.35 28.28 -19.98
CA PRO A 108 40.78 28.62 -20.01
C PRO A 108 41.06 30.09 -19.65
N VAL A 109 40.30 31.05 -20.20
CA VAL A 109 40.53 32.48 -19.94
C VAL A 109 40.17 32.85 -18.49
N LEU A 110 39.14 32.23 -17.94
CA LEU A 110 38.72 32.45 -16.56
C LEU A 110 39.70 31.84 -15.55
N GLU A 111 40.23 30.65 -15.84
CA GLU A 111 41.27 30.01 -15.05
C GLU A 111 42.57 30.80 -15.09
N GLN A 112 43.00 31.25 -16.27
CA GLN A 112 44.20 32.07 -16.42
C GLN A 112 44.07 33.40 -15.68
N TYR A 113 42.94 34.11 -15.82
CA TYR A 113 42.66 35.34 -15.09
C TYR A 113 42.73 35.12 -13.57
N THR A 114 42.13 34.03 -13.08
CA THR A 114 42.10 33.69 -11.65
C THR A 114 43.49 33.29 -11.13
N SER A 115 44.24 32.50 -11.90
CA SER A 115 45.60 32.07 -11.58
C SER A 115 46.57 33.24 -11.47
N LEU A 116 46.54 34.16 -12.44
CA LEU A 116 47.35 35.38 -12.39
C LEU A 116 47.02 36.25 -11.15
N GLY A 117 45.74 36.32 -10.77
CA GLY A 117 45.33 36.99 -9.54
C GLY A 117 45.92 36.34 -8.28
N LYS A 118 45.89 35.01 -8.19
CA LYS A 118 46.49 34.24 -7.08
C LYS A 118 48.01 34.42 -7.03
N GLN A 119 48.69 34.32 -8.17
CA GLN A 119 50.14 34.49 -8.26
C GLN A 119 50.58 35.91 -7.88
N ALA A 120 49.85 36.94 -8.33
CA ALA A 120 50.13 38.32 -7.95
C ALA A 120 49.95 38.53 -6.44
N ALA A 121 48.91 37.94 -5.83
CA ALA A 121 48.71 37.99 -4.37
C ALA A 121 49.84 37.28 -3.61
N ALA A 122 50.32 36.12 -4.10
CA ALA A 122 51.45 35.42 -3.51
C ALA A 122 52.76 36.21 -3.61
N ALA A 123 53.04 36.83 -4.76
CA ALA A 123 54.21 37.68 -4.95
C ALA A 123 54.23 38.89 -4.02
N ARG A 124 53.06 39.53 -3.78
CA ARG A 124 52.93 40.61 -2.79
C ARG A 124 53.25 40.14 -1.38
N LYS A 125 52.75 38.96 -0.98
CA LYS A 125 53.06 38.36 0.33
C LYS A 125 54.54 38.05 0.50
N ALA A 126 55.24 37.75 -0.59
CA ALA A 126 56.69 37.51 -0.60
C ALA A 126 57.54 38.79 -0.76
N ASN A 127 56.94 39.99 -0.65
CA ASN A 127 57.60 41.28 -0.87
C ASN A 127 58.26 41.46 -2.26
N ASN A 128 57.89 40.63 -3.24
CA ASN A 128 58.38 40.76 -4.61
C ASN A 128 57.42 41.64 -5.42
N LEU A 129 57.51 42.95 -5.19
CA LEU A 129 56.61 43.93 -5.80
C LEU A 129 56.75 43.99 -7.32
N LYS A 130 57.97 43.81 -7.86
CA LYS A 130 58.22 43.82 -9.30
C LYS A 130 57.48 42.68 -10.01
N SER A 131 57.52 41.46 -9.46
CA SER A 131 56.80 40.32 -10.06
C SER A 131 55.29 40.44 -9.88
N ALA A 132 54.83 40.96 -8.74
CA ALA A 132 53.41 41.26 -8.50
C ALA A 132 52.84 42.23 -9.55
N THR A 133 53.53 43.33 -9.84
CA THR A 133 53.11 44.33 -10.84
C THR A 133 53.06 43.72 -12.25
N LEU A 134 54.05 42.91 -12.63
CA LEU A 134 54.07 42.24 -13.94
C LEU A 134 52.90 41.26 -14.12
N LEU A 135 52.62 40.45 -13.09
CA LEU A 135 51.47 39.52 -13.09
C LEU A 135 50.14 40.27 -13.14
N GLU A 136 50.05 41.44 -12.50
CA GLU A 136 48.87 42.28 -12.51
C GLU A 136 48.62 42.94 -13.87
N ILE A 137 49.67 43.41 -14.56
CA ILE A 137 49.56 43.89 -15.95
C ILE A 137 49.03 42.79 -16.86
N LYS A 138 49.58 41.56 -16.76
CA LYS A 138 49.09 40.40 -17.51
C LYS A 138 47.62 40.09 -17.20
N ARG A 139 47.22 40.13 -15.93
CA ARG A 139 45.82 39.93 -15.52
C ARG A 139 44.92 41.03 -16.07
N ASN A 140 45.36 42.28 -16.02
CA ASN A 140 44.58 43.43 -16.48
C ASN A 140 44.33 43.38 -17.99
N LYS A 141 45.26 42.83 -18.78
CA LYS A 141 45.05 42.55 -20.21
C LYS A 141 43.87 41.59 -20.45
N LEU A 142 43.68 40.59 -19.59
CA LEU A 142 42.59 39.61 -19.67
C LEU A 142 41.30 40.07 -19.00
N LYS A 143 41.26 41.27 -18.37
CA LYS A 143 40.13 41.69 -17.53
C LYS A 143 38.84 41.87 -18.34
N ALA A 144 38.94 42.48 -19.52
CA ALA A 144 37.79 42.68 -20.40
C ALA A 144 37.26 41.34 -20.91
N ASP A 145 38.15 40.48 -21.42
CA ASP A 145 37.80 39.15 -21.92
C ASP A 145 37.20 38.26 -20.82
N ALA A 146 37.77 38.26 -19.62
CA ALA A 146 37.24 37.52 -18.48
C ALA A 146 35.87 38.07 -18.01
N ALA A 147 35.63 39.37 -18.12
CA ALA A 147 34.33 39.96 -17.80
C ALA A 147 33.26 39.57 -18.84
N ALA A 148 33.59 39.64 -20.13
CA ALA A 148 32.72 39.21 -21.22
C ALA A 148 32.40 37.69 -21.10
N ALA A 149 33.42 36.87 -20.88
CA ALA A 149 33.29 35.42 -20.67
C ALA A 149 32.35 35.09 -19.49
N ARG A 150 32.49 35.79 -18.36
CA ARG A 150 31.57 35.63 -17.21
C ARG A 150 30.15 36.04 -17.54
N ALA A 151 29.96 37.12 -18.30
CA ALA A 151 28.64 37.58 -18.71
C ALA A 151 27.96 36.54 -19.62
N GLU A 152 28.66 36.00 -20.62
CA GLU A 152 28.12 34.97 -21.51
C GLU A 152 27.76 33.66 -20.78
N VAL A 153 28.61 33.19 -19.87
CA VAL A 153 28.31 32.02 -19.02
C VAL A 153 27.11 32.32 -18.12
N LYS A 154 27.02 33.52 -17.55
CA LYS A 154 25.87 33.92 -16.71
C LYS A 154 24.57 33.94 -17.51
N ILE A 155 24.57 34.48 -18.73
CA ILE A 155 23.38 34.54 -19.59
C ILE A 155 22.87 33.13 -19.88
N THR A 156 23.74 32.22 -20.33
CA THR A 156 23.33 30.86 -20.69
C THR A 156 22.89 30.02 -19.50
N THR A 157 23.56 30.16 -18.36
CA THR A 157 23.16 29.47 -17.11
C THR A 157 21.86 30.02 -16.52
N SER A 158 21.62 31.33 -16.62
CA SER A 158 20.36 31.95 -16.18
C SER A 158 19.19 31.51 -17.06
N ALA A 159 19.37 31.48 -18.39
CA ALA A 159 18.35 30.99 -19.31
C ALA A 159 17.96 29.53 -19.03
N LEU A 160 18.93 28.66 -18.69
CA LEU A 160 18.64 27.28 -18.27
C LEU A 160 17.87 27.25 -16.93
N ALA A 161 18.23 28.09 -15.97
CA ALA A 161 17.55 28.15 -14.67
C ALA A 161 16.11 28.65 -14.80
N GLU A 162 15.89 29.69 -15.59
CA GLU A 162 14.56 30.24 -15.91
C GLU A 162 13.69 29.21 -16.61
N ALA A 163 14.23 28.54 -17.64
CA ALA A 163 13.50 27.47 -18.33
C ALA A 163 13.10 26.34 -17.38
N LYS A 164 13.99 25.91 -16.47
CA LYS A 164 13.66 24.91 -15.44
C LYS A 164 12.55 25.39 -14.51
N ALA A 165 12.58 26.65 -14.08
CA ALA A 165 11.57 27.23 -13.21
C ALA A 165 10.20 27.29 -13.91
N LEU A 166 10.17 27.69 -15.19
CA LEU A 166 8.96 27.72 -16.01
C LEU A 166 8.38 26.32 -16.22
N THR A 167 9.20 25.33 -16.58
CA THR A 167 8.75 23.93 -16.71
C THR A 167 8.22 23.39 -15.38
N ALA A 168 8.88 23.70 -14.26
CA ALA A 168 8.41 23.32 -12.93
C ALA A 168 7.05 23.96 -12.59
N ALA A 169 6.87 25.25 -12.90
CA ALA A 169 5.62 25.97 -12.71
C ALA A 169 4.49 25.38 -13.58
N ARG A 170 4.78 25.04 -14.85
CA ARG A 170 3.83 24.38 -15.76
C ARG A 170 3.41 22.99 -15.28
N ASN A 171 4.36 22.24 -14.69
CA ASN A 171 4.09 20.90 -14.17
C ASN A 171 3.41 20.89 -12.80
N LYS A 172 3.45 22.01 -12.06
CA LYS A 172 2.96 22.09 -10.68
C LYS A 172 1.47 21.73 -10.54
N PRO A 173 0.53 22.26 -11.35
CA PRO A 173 -0.90 21.94 -11.20
C PRO A 173 -1.22 20.44 -11.33
N ALA A 174 -0.57 19.75 -12.27
CA ALA A 174 -0.72 18.31 -12.45
C ALA A 174 -0.09 17.53 -11.28
N LYS A 175 1.10 17.93 -10.80
CA LYS A 175 1.74 17.30 -9.63
C LYS A 175 0.91 17.48 -8.35
N ASP A 176 0.35 18.65 -8.14
CA ASP A 176 -0.52 18.93 -6.98
C ASP A 176 -1.79 18.06 -7.04
N ALA A 177 -2.35 17.84 -8.23
CA ALA A 177 -3.50 16.93 -8.42
C ALA A 177 -3.15 15.45 -8.14
N LEU A 178 -1.89 15.03 -8.36
CA LEU A 178 -1.41 13.67 -8.05
C LEU A 178 -1.07 13.47 -6.57
N ALA A 179 -0.87 14.54 -5.79
CA ALA A 179 -0.40 14.46 -4.41
C ALA A 179 -1.21 13.51 -3.49
N PRO A 180 -2.56 13.46 -3.55
CA PRO A 180 -3.36 12.58 -2.71
C PRO A 180 -3.12 11.08 -2.94
N ILE A 181 -2.68 10.69 -4.14
CA ILE A 181 -2.53 9.28 -4.55
C ILE A 181 -1.56 8.53 -3.63
N ALA A 182 -0.49 9.19 -3.18
CA ALA A 182 0.51 8.55 -2.32
C ALA A 182 -0.10 8.11 -0.97
N ASN A 183 -0.95 8.94 -0.38
CA ASN A 183 -1.63 8.61 0.86
C ASN A 183 -2.69 7.52 0.67
N LEU A 184 -3.48 7.61 -0.41
CA LEU A 184 -4.49 6.59 -0.75
C LEU A 184 -3.86 5.21 -0.99
N LYS A 185 -2.70 5.16 -1.67
CA LYS A 185 -1.95 3.90 -1.85
C LYS A 185 -1.50 3.31 -0.51
N LYS A 186 -1.05 4.13 0.44
CA LYS A 186 -0.69 3.66 1.79
C LYS A 186 -1.91 3.07 2.52
N GLN A 187 -3.07 3.73 2.44
CA GLN A 187 -4.32 3.23 3.02
C GLN A 187 -4.73 1.89 2.39
N ILE A 188 -4.66 1.77 1.07
CA ILE A 188 -4.92 0.51 0.35
C ILE A 188 -3.95 -0.59 0.80
N THR A 189 -2.66 -0.31 0.93
CA THR A 189 -1.67 -1.29 1.40
C THR A 189 -1.97 -1.76 2.83
N ALA A 190 -2.30 -0.84 3.73
CA ALA A 190 -2.66 -1.19 5.11
C ALA A 190 -3.94 -2.04 5.15
N GLN A 191 -4.97 -1.65 4.38
CA GLN A 191 -6.23 -2.38 4.29
C GLN A 191 -6.07 -3.77 3.67
N ASN A 192 -5.20 -3.93 2.66
CA ASN A 192 -4.89 -5.24 2.08
C ASN A 192 -4.28 -6.20 3.11
N LYS A 193 -3.45 -5.72 4.04
CA LYS A 193 -2.90 -6.57 5.11
C LYS A 193 -4.02 -7.10 6.01
N LEU A 194 -4.92 -6.22 6.43
CA LEU A 194 -6.09 -6.59 7.23
C LEU A 194 -7.01 -7.54 6.44
N PHE A 195 -7.23 -7.26 5.15
CA PHE A 195 -8.03 -8.10 4.27
C PHE A 195 -7.49 -9.54 4.21
N SER A 196 -6.17 -9.70 4.04
CA SER A 196 -5.54 -11.02 4.01
C SER A 196 -5.68 -11.78 5.34
N ALA A 197 -5.53 -11.09 6.47
CA ALA A 197 -5.75 -11.70 7.78
C ALA A 197 -7.21 -12.18 7.95
N MET A 198 -8.17 -11.33 7.59
CA MET A 198 -9.59 -11.66 7.60
C MET A 198 -9.95 -12.82 6.67
N GLN A 199 -9.33 -12.87 5.49
CA GLN A 199 -9.50 -13.97 4.54
C GLN A 199 -8.99 -15.29 5.13
N ALA A 200 -7.90 -15.27 5.91
CA ALA A 200 -7.38 -16.44 6.60
C ALA A 200 -8.36 -16.91 7.69
N GLU A 201 -8.88 -16.00 8.52
CA GLU A 201 -9.90 -16.32 9.53
C GLU A 201 -11.16 -16.94 8.93
N ARG A 202 -11.68 -16.35 7.85
CA ARG A 202 -12.82 -16.91 7.09
C ARG A 202 -12.51 -18.32 6.59
N SER A 203 -11.31 -18.54 6.06
CA SER A 203 -10.91 -19.84 5.51
C SER A 203 -10.75 -20.89 6.63
N GLU A 204 -10.30 -20.50 7.82
CA GLU A 204 -10.29 -21.39 8.99
C GLU A 204 -11.70 -21.70 9.50
N ALA A 205 -12.61 -20.72 9.49
CA ALA A 205 -14.02 -20.97 9.82
C ALA A 205 -14.68 -21.95 8.83
N ASP A 206 -14.41 -21.81 7.52
CA ASP A 206 -14.88 -22.74 6.49
C ASP A 206 -14.31 -24.16 6.69
N LYS A 207 -13.04 -24.31 7.09
CA LYS A 207 -12.46 -25.61 7.45
C LYS A 207 -13.17 -26.23 8.66
N ARG A 208 -13.45 -25.45 9.70
CA ARG A 208 -14.18 -25.91 10.90
C ARG A 208 -15.60 -26.35 10.54
N TYR A 209 -16.28 -25.60 9.68
CA TYR A 209 -17.60 -25.98 9.16
C TYR A 209 -17.53 -27.35 8.47
N LYS A 210 -16.62 -27.54 7.51
CA LYS A 210 -16.45 -28.82 6.81
C LYS A 210 -16.10 -29.98 7.75
N ALA A 211 -15.32 -29.74 8.80
CA ALA A 211 -15.00 -30.75 9.80
C ALA A 211 -16.23 -31.13 10.64
N ALA A 212 -17.03 -30.16 11.08
CA ALA A 212 -18.25 -30.39 11.84
C ALA A 212 -19.31 -31.14 11.02
N VAL A 213 -19.47 -30.80 9.74
CA VAL A 213 -20.34 -31.54 8.80
C VAL A 213 -19.93 -33.01 8.70
N LYS A 214 -18.63 -33.29 8.55
CA LYS A 214 -18.10 -34.68 8.51
C LYS A 214 -18.33 -35.44 9.82
N ALA A 215 -18.33 -34.73 10.95
CA ALA A 215 -18.58 -35.31 12.27
C ALA A 215 -20.08 -35.48 12.59
N GLY A 216 -20.99 -35.02 11.72
CA GLY A 216 -22.44 -35.04 11.96
C GLY A 216 -22.92 -34.04 13.03
N ASP A 217 -22.09 -33.06 13.40
CA ASP A 217 -22.40 -32.08 14.43
C ASP A 217 -23.02 -30.82 13.80
N ALA A 218 -24.34 -30.83 13.65
CA ALA A 218 -25.09 -29.74 13.02
C ALA A 218 -24.93 -28.40 13.78
N THR A 219 -24.87 -28.44 15.11
CA THR A 219 -24.71 -27.22 15.93
C THR A 219 -23.35 -26.55 15.71
N LYS A 220 -22.25 -27.32 15.71
CA LYS A 220 -20.92 -26.79 15.41
C LYS A 220 -20.79 -26.36 13.95
N ALA A 221 -21.46 -27.06 13.03
CA ALA A 221 -21.48 -26.68 11.62
C ALA A 221 -22.18 -25.32 11.44
N ALA A 222 -23.37 -25.13 12.01
CA ALA A 222 -24.10 -23.86 11.97
C ALA A 222 -23.26 -22.71 12.55
N ALA A 223 -22.65 -22.91 13.72
CA ALA A 223 -21.81 -21.89 14.36
C ALA A 223 -20.58 -21.50 13.51
N ALA A 224 -19.86 -22.49 12.95
CA ALA A 224 -18.69 -22.23 12.10
C ALA A 224 -19.08 -21.56 10.78
N MET A 225 -20.22 -21.93 10.21
CA MET A 225 -20.75 -21.33 8.99
C MET A 225 -21.16 -19.87 9.20
N LYS A 226 -21.85 -19.57 10.31
CA LYS A 226 -22.22 -18.22 10.72
C LYS A 226 -20.99 -17.33 10.90
N LEU A 227 -19.93 -17.86 11.52
CA LEU A 227 -18.65 -17.17 11.62
C LEU A 227 -18.06 -16.88 10.24
N SER A 228 -18.00 -17.88 9.36
CA SER A 228 -17.48 -17.72 7.98
C SER A 228 -18.27 -16.66 7.20
N TYR A 229 -19.60 -16.68 7.29
CA TYR A 229 -20.49 -15.69 6.69
C TYR A 229 -20.23 -14.27 7.21
N SER A 230 -20.16 -14.10 8.54
CA SER A 230 -19.84 -12.81 9.17
C SER A 230 -18.51 -12.26 8.66
N LYS A 231 -17.47 -13.10 8.64
CA LYS A 231 -16.13 -12.72 8.16
C LYS A 231 -16.15 -12.31 6.69
N MET A 232 -16.98 -12.96 5.86
CA MET A 232 -17.14 -12.58 4.46
C MET A 232 -17.83 -11.23 4.28
N GLY A 233 -18.80 -10.89 5.13
CA GLY A 233 -19.42 -9.55 5.17
C GLY A 233 -18.44 -8.44 5.54
N GLU A 234 -17.55 -8.70 6.51
CA GLU A 234 -16.45 -7.80 6.86
C GLU A 234 -15.50 -7.61 5.67
N ILE A 235 -15.07 -8.70 5.03
CA ILE A 235 -14.19 -8.68 3.85
C ILE A 235 -14.81 -7.86 2.71
N ARG A 236 -16.12 -8.00 2.47
CA ARG A 236 -16.84 -7.19 1.48
C ARG A 236 -16.79 -5.70 1.82
N THR A 237 -17.03 -5.33 3.07
CA THR A 237 -16.92 -3.94 3.54
C THR A 237 -15.52 -3.37 3.28
N MET A 238 -14.48 -4.16 3.56
CA MET A 238 -13.08 -3.79 3.31
C MET A 238 -12.81 -3.63 1.80
N SER A 239 -13.33 -4.53 0.97
CA SER A 239 -13.25 -4.46 -0.50
C SER A 239 -13.90 -3.17 -1.04
N GLY A 240 -15.08 -2.82 -0.53
CA GLY A 240 -15.79 -1.59 -0.87
C GLY A 240 -14.99 -0.32 -0.53
N ARG A 241 -14.35 -0.27 0.64
CA ARG A 241 -13.45 0.85 1.02
C ARG A 241 -12.27 0.98 0.06
N MET A 242 -11.61 -0.14 -0.25
CA MET A 242 -10.51 -0.14 -1.22
C MET A 242 -10.99 0.34 -2.59
N TYR A 243 -12.18 -0.08 -3.03
CA TYR A 243 -12.75 0.35 -4.31
C TYR A 243 -13.01 1.86 -4.33
N SER A 244 -13.55 2.43 -3.25
CA SER A 244 -13.72 3.88 -3.13
C SER A 244 -12.40 4.64 -3.24
N TRP A 245 -11.34 4.18 -2.58
CA TRP A 245 -10.01 4.79 -2.72
C TRP A 245 -9.45 4.67 -4.15
N GLU A 246 -9.66 3.55 -4.82
CA GLU A 246 -9.28 3.39 -6.23
C GLU A 246 -10.06 4.37 -7.14
N GLN A 247 -11.34 4.63 -6.87
CA GLN A 247 -12.11 5.66 -7.61
C GLN A 247 -11.59 7.08 -7.34
N GLN A 248 -11.18 7.37 -6.10
CA GLN A 248 -10.54 8.65 -5.77
C GLN A 248 -9.21 8.81 -6.51
N ILE A 249 -8.41 7.73 -6.62
CA ILE A 249 -7.20 7.70 -7.44
C ILE A 249 -7.53 7.99 -8.90
N SER A 250 -8.55 7.34 -9.48
CA SER A 250 -8.97 7.59 -10.88
C SER A 250 -9.36 9.05 -11.10
N THR A 251 -10.04 9.67 -10.13
CA THR A 251 -10.46 11.07 -10.20
C THR A 251 -9.26 12.01 -10.14
N ALA A 252 -8.32 11.76 -9.23
CA ALA A 252 -7.06 12.50 -9.14
C ALA A 252 -6.24 12.40 -10.44
N LEU A 253 -6.18 11.20 -11.03
CA LEU A 253 -5.49 10.96 -12.31
C LEU A 253 -6.12 11.73 -13.47
N ARG A 254 -7.45 11.71 -13.60
CA ARG A 254 -8.15 12.52 -14.62
C ARG A 254 -7.90 14.01 -14.41
N SER A 255 -7.95 14.48 -13.16
CA SER A 255 -7.65 15.88 -12.84
C SER A 255 -6.21 16.26 -13.23
N ALA A 256 -5.25 15.39 -12.95
CA ALA A 256 -3.87 15.60 -13.33
C ALA A 256 -3.69 15.62 -14.86
N GLU A 257 -4.35 14.70 -15.57
CA GLU A 257 -4.30 14.64 -17.03
C GLU A 257 -4.85 15.90 -17.69
N LEU A 258 -5.97 16.44 -17.20
CA LEU A 258 -6.55 17.71 -17.68
C LEU A 258 -5.63 18.92 -17.41
N LYS A 259 -4.78 18.84 -16.39
CA LYS A 259 -3.85 19.90 -15.97
C LYS A 259 -2.45 19.72 -16.55
N LEU A 260 -2.23 18.73 -17.40
CA LEU A 260 -0.95 18.57 -18.06
C LEU A 260 -0.68 19.76 -18.99
N PRO A 261 0.56 20.26 -19.02
CA PRO A 261 0.94 21.26 -20.00
C PRO A 261 0.78 20.69 -21.41
N LYS A 262 0.05 21.44 -22.24
CA LYS A 262 -0.08 21.17 -23.67
C LYS A 262 1.19 21.58 -24.42
#